data_AF-X8CAT8-F1
#
_entry.id   AF-X8CAT8-F1
#
_cell.length_a   1.000
_cell.length_b   1.000
_cell.length_c   1.000
_cell.angle_alpha   90.00
_cell.angle_beta   90.00
_cell.angle_gamma   90.00
#
_symmetry.space_group_name_H-M   'P 1'
#
loop_
_entity.id
_entity.type
_entity.pdbx_description
1 polymer ?
#
loop_
_entity_poly.entity_id
_entity_poly.type
_entity_poly.pdbx_seq_one_letter_code
_entity_poly.pdbx_strand_id
1 'polypeptide(L)'
;MSFLPLPAPGTTPLRVLSIAGSDSGGGAGIQADMRTMALLGVHACVAVTAVTVQNTVGVKSFHEIPDDVVAGQIEAVVGDIGIQAAKTGMLASPRIIDTVATTWRRLGLTVPLVVDPVAASMHGDALMAPAALDSLRNQLFPLATLVTPNLDEVRLLVDIDVVDPASQRAAAKALHALGPRWVLVKGGHLRSSDRSCDLLYDGTSYHEFDAERIATGNDHGGGTPWPARRLARSRTASPCRKRSVSGSGGSPNLCVPPIPWATATAPSRRCLGCHDGSPPRSDRGHRARTGRCKSPRRGSGSDPRRRW
;
A
#
# COMPACT_ATOMS: atom_id res chain seq x y z
N MET A 1 19.75 14.39 15.90
CA MET A 1 18.45 14.22 15.21
C MET A 1 18.38 12.79 14.71
N SER A 2 17.34 12.03 15.07
CA SER A 2 17.10 10.75 14.41
C SER A 2 16.37 11.04 13.10
N PHE A 3 17.09 10.98 11.99
CA PHE A 3 16.45 11.04 10.67
C PHE A 3 15.57 9.79 10.47
N LEU A 4 14.65 9.87 9.51
CA LEU A 4 13.92 8.68 9.04
C LEU A 4 14.93 7.61 8.57
N PRO A 5 14.61 6.32 8.69
CA PRO A 5 15.49 5.25 8.24
C PRO A 5 15.81 5.45 6.75
N LEU A 6 17.10 5.55 6.44
CA LEU A 6 17.61 5.65 5.07
C LEU A 6 18.18 4.30 4.63
N PRO A 7 18.06 3.97 3.33
CA PRO A 7 18.79 2.83 2.77
C PRO A 7 20.31 3.05 2.90
N ALA A 8 21.07 1.96 2.87
CA ALA A 8 22.53 2.05 2.88
C ALA A 8 23.04 2.87 1.68
N PRO A 9 24.13 3.65 1.83
CA PRO A 9 24.70 4.39 0.72
C PRO A 9 24.94 3.50 -0.52
N GLY A 10 24.56 3.98 -1.70
CA GLY A 10 24.68 3.23 -2.96
C GLY A 10 23.61 2.15 -3.18
N THR A 11 22.60 2.03 -2.32
CA THR A 11 21.48 1.09 -2.50
C THR A 11 20.18 1.81 -2.85
N THR A 12 19.44 1.26 -3.81
CA THR A 12 18.09 1.72 -4.13
C THR A 12 17.13 1.26 -3.02
N PRO A 13 16.32 2.15 -2.44
CA PRO A 13 15.32 1.75 -1.45
C PRO A 13 14.29 0.79 -2.06
N LEU A 14 13.67 -0.03 -1.21
CA LEU A 14 12.46 -0.75 -1.59
C LEU A 14 11.37 0.27 -1.92
N ARG A 15 10.62 0.02 -3.00
CA ARG A 15 9.56 0.89 -3.51
C ARG A 15 8.22 0.19 -3.39
N VAL A 16 7.25 0.89 -2.81
CA VAL A 16 5.88 0.38 -2.67
C VAL A 16 4.90 1.39 -3.20
N LEU A 17 3.97 0.93 -4.05
CA LEU A 17 2.90 1.76 -4.59
C LEU A 17 1.66 1.71 -3.68
N SER A 18 1.23 2.85 -3.17
CA SER A 18 -0.12 3.02 -2.59
C SER A 18 -1.09 3.48 -3.67
N ILE A 19 -2.19 2.75 -3.84
CA ILE A 19 -3.29 3.09 -4.74
C ILE A 19 -4.50 3.40 -3.87
N ALA A 20 -4.71 4.67 -3.53
CA ALA A 20 -5.69 5.06 -2.53
C ALA A 20 -6.13 6.52 -2.69
N GLY A 21 -7.18 6.90 -1.95
CA GLY A 21 -7.62 8.27 -1.86
C GLY A 21 -6.70 9.13 -0.97
N SER A 22 -6.70 10.43 -1.23
CA SER A 22 -6.07 11.45 -0.39
C SER A 22 -6.99 11.85 0.76
N ASP A 23 -6.49 11.77 1.99
CA ASP A 23 -7.11 12.31 3.21
C ASP A 23 -6.63 13.75 3.47
N SER A 24 -7.55 14.72 3.45
CA SER A 24 -7.22 16.13 3.73
C SER A 24 -6.70 16.37 5.15
N GLY A 25 -7.06 15.52 6.13
CA GLY A 25 -6.56 15.57 7.50
C GLY A 25 -5.22 14.87 7.70
N GLY A 26 -4.76 14.09 6.72
CA GLY A 26 -3.46 13.40 6.74
C GLY A 26 -3.33 12.23 7.72
N GLY A 27 -4.44 11.75 8.28
CA GLY A 27 -4.46 10.63 9.22
C GLY A 27 -4.69 9.26 8.57
N ALA A 28 -5.27 9.22 7.38
CA ALA A 28 -5.58 8.03 6.59
C ALA A 28 -5.08 8.18 5.14
N GLY A 29 -5.55 7.30 4.25
CA GLY A 29 -5.28 7.38 2.80
C GLY A 29 -3.81 7.31 2.44
N ILE A 30 -3.44 7.94 1.32
CA ILE A 30 -2.04 7.98 0.86
C ILE A 30 -1.12 8.64 1.88
N GLN A 31 -1.60 9.59 2.68
CA GLN A 31 -0.79 10.28 3.69
C GLN A 31 -0.33 9.31 4.79
N ALA A 32 -1.24 8.49 5.31
CA ALA A 32 -0.89 7.46 6.29
C ALA A 32 -0.02 6.35 5.69
N ASP A 33 -0.29 5.96 4.44
CA ASP A 33 0.53 4.98 3.73
C ASP A 33 1.97 5.49 3.54
N MET A 34 2.15 6.71 3.01
CA MET A 34 3.46 7.33 2.81
C MET A 34 4.22 7.51 4.12
N ARG A 35 3.55 7.98 5.18
CA ARG A 35 4.15 8.12 6.52
C ARG A 35 4.61 6.77 7.05
N THR A 36 3.78 5.73 6.89
CA THR A 36 4.11 4.36 7.33
C THR A 36 5.33 3.84 6.57
N MET A 37 5.34 3.96 5.24
CA MET A 37 6.47 3.52 4.41
C MET A 37 7.76 4.27 4.75
N ALA A 38 7.70 5.57 4.96
CA ALA A 38 8.84 6.39 5.34
C ALA A 38 9.42 5.97 6.70
N LEU A 39 8.56 5.68 7.70
CA LEU A 39 8.98 5.16 9.01
C LEU A 39 9.60 3.76 8.94
N LEU A 40 9.41 3.04 7.84
CA LEU A 40 9.96 1.70 7.59
C LEU A 40 11.13 1.70 6.61
N GLY A 41 11.57 2.88 6.13
CA GLY A 41 12.69 3.00 5.20
C GLY A 41 12.35 2.59 3.78
N VAL A 42 11.07 2.64 3.43
CA VAL A 42 10.52 2.30 2.12
C VAL A 42 10.19 3.59 1.37
N HIS A 43 10.55 3.64 0.09
CA HIS A 43 10.14 4.71 -0.80
C HIS A 43 8.69 4.51 -1.24
N ALA A 44 7.83 5.46 -0.90
CA ALA A 44 6.42 5.42 -1.28
C ALA A 44 6.24 6.02 -2.67
N CYS A 45 5.59 5.26 -3.55
CA CYS A 45 4.98 5.76 -4.78
C CYS A 45 3.47 5.82 -4.58
N VAL A 46 2.77 6.69 -5.31
CA VAL A 46 1.32 6.87 -5.14
C VAL A 46 0.60 6.90 -6.49
N ALA A 47 -0.61 6.33 -6.50
CA ALA A 47 -1.62 6.55 -7.52
C ALA A 47 -2.91 6.96 -6.80
N VAL A 48 -3.35 8.20 -7.02
CA VAL A 48 -4.49 8.78 -6.30
C VAL A 48 -5.78 8.39 -6.99
N THR A 49 -6.73 7.83 -6.22
CA THR A 49 -8.04 7.37 -6.71
C THR A 49 -9.14 8.38 -6.46
N ALA A 50 -9.03 9.16 -5.39
CA ALA A 50 -9.95 10.23 -5.05
C ALA A 50 -9.28 11.27 -4.17
N VAL A 51 -9.77 12.51 -4.22
CA VAL A 51 -9.44 13.55 -3.24
C VAL A 51 -10.64 13.72 -2.33
N THR A 52 -10.50 13.33 -1.06
CA THR A 52 -11.57 13.54 -0.09
C THR A 52 -11.55 14.98 0.43
N VAL A 53 -12.72 15.50 0.75
CA VAL A 53 -12.93 16.66 1.61
C VAL A 53 -13.32 16.10 2.97
N GLN A 54 -12.32 15.75 3.78
CA GLN A 54 -12.53 15.10 5.07
C GLN A 54 -11.66 15.74 6.16
N ASN A 55 -12.05 15.52 7.41
CA ASN A 55 -11.27 15.85 8.59
C ASN A 55 -11.60 14.84 9.70
N THR A 56 -11.09 15.08 10.91
CA THR A 56 -11.26 14.18 12.07
C THR A 56 -12.71 14.00 12.54
N VAL A 57 -13.66 14.78 12.01
CA VAL A 57 -15.10 14.68 12.34
C VAL A 57 -15.88 13.92 11.25
N GLY A 58 -15.26 13.65 10.10
CA GLY A 58 -15.86 12.84 9.04
C GLY A 58 -15.56 13.33 7.63
N VAL A 59 -16.18 12.65 6.67
CA VAL A 59 -16.08 12.94 5.23
C VAL A 59 -17.27 13.79 4.80
N LYS A 60 -17.02 14.96 4.20
CA LYS A 60 -18.08 15.85 3.69
C LYS A 60 -18.39 15.58 2.22
N SER A 61 -17.37 15.30 1.43
CA SER A 61 -17.48 14.95 0.02
C SER A 61 -16.16 14.34 -0.46
N PHE A 62 -16.13 13.87 -1.71
CA PHE A 62 -14.90 13.49 -2.39
C PHE A 62 -15.01 13.80 -3.88
N HIS A 63 -13.86 13.94 -4.53
CA HIS A 63 -13.74 14.02 -5.98
C HIS A 63 -13.01 12.79 -6.48
N GLU A 64 -13.69 11.98 -7.29
CA GLU A 64 -13.12 10.80 -7.94
C GLU A 64 -12.14 11.24 -9.04
N ILE A 65 -10.95 10.62 -9.06
CA ILE A 65 -9.98 10.85 -10.13
C ILE A 65 -10.41 10.04 -11.36
N PRO A 66 -10.36 10.59 -12.59
CA PRO A 66 -10.73 9.86 -13.80
C PRO A 66 -9.95 8.54 -13.97
N ASP A 67 -10.63 7.50 -14.45
CA ASP A 67 -10.09 6.14 -14.63
C ASP A 67 -8.76 6.13 -15.41
N ASP A 68 -8.69 6.86 -16.52
CA ASP A 68 -7.50 6.97 -17.37
C ASP A 68 -6.32 7.64 -16.65
N VAL A 69 -6.60 8.59 -15.75
CA VAL A 69 -5.59 9.24 -14.92
C VAL A 69 -5.09 8.27 -13.83
N VAL A 70 -5.97 7.44 -13.24
CA VAL A 70 -5.54 6.40 -12.28
C VAL A 70 -4.67 5.35 -12.96
N ALA A 71 -5.09 4.84 -14.11
CA ALA A 71 -4.29 3.90 -14.90
C ALA A 71 -2.94 4.51 -15.30
N GLY A 72 -2.95 5.74 -15.82
CA GLY A 72 -1.74 6.46 -16.23
C GLY A 72 -0.75 6.70 -15.09
N GLN A 73 -1.22 6.98 -13.87
CA GLN A 73 -0.36 7.07 -12.68
C GLN A 73 0.34 5.74 -12.37
N ILE A 74 -0.42 4.63 -12.40
CA ILE A 74 0.14 3.28 -12.15
C ILE A 74 1.18 2.94 -13.22
N GLU A 75 0.86 3.17 -14.50
CA GLU A 75 1.74 2.90 -15.63
C GLU A 75 3.04 3.72 -15.57
N ALA A 76 2.94 5.02 -15.25
CA ALA A 76 4.10 5.88 -15.16
C ALA A 76 5.07 5.41 -14.06
N VAL A 77 4.55 5.09 -12.87
CA VAL A 77 5.38 4.60 -11.76
C VAL A 77 5.97 3.23 -12.07
N VAL A 78 5.15 2.29 -12.54
CA VAL A 78 5.60 0.92 -12.78
C VAL A 78 6.59 0.84 -13.94
N GLY A 79 6.37 1.62 -15.00
CA GLY A 79 7.16 1.58 -16.23
C GLY A 79 8.56 2.22 -16.09
N ASP A 80 8.68 3.27 -15.28
CA ASP A 80 9.97 3.96 -15.06
C ASP A 80 10.62 3.52 -13.74
N ILE A 81 9.93 3.76 -12.62
CA ILE A 81 10.49 3.58 -11.28
C ILE A 81 10.51 2.10 -10.89
N GLY A 82 9.45 1.35 -11.21
CA GLY A 82 9.27 -0.04 -10.78
C GLY A 82 8.98 -0.19 -9.28
N ILE A 83 8.35 -1.30 -8.89
CA ILE A 83 7.85 -1.52 -7.52
C ILE A 83 8.17 -2.93 -7.01
N GLN A 84 8.22 -3.09 -5.68
CA GLN A 84 8.42 -4.39 -5.02
C GLN A 84 7.16 -4.89 -4.32
N ALA A 85 6.19 -4.02 -4.05
CA ALA A 85 4.84 -4.38 -3.60
C ALA A 85 3.88 -3.22 -3.93
N ALA A 86 2.58 -3.49 -3.82
CA ALA A 86 1.57 -2.46 -3.81
C ALA A 86 0.53 -2.70 -2.72
N LYS A 87 -0.17 -1.63 -2.36
CA LYS A 87 -1.33 -1.65 -1.48
C LYS A 87 -2.46 -0.87 -2.12
N THR A 88 -3.69 -1.38 -2.05
CA THR A 88 -4.90 -0.58 -2.31
C THR A 88 -5.53 -0.13 -0.99
N GLY A 89 -6.00 1.11 -0.95
CA GLY A 89 -6.85 1.65 0.10
C GLY A 89 -8.25 1.94 -0.44
N MET A 90 -8.82 3.10 -0.09
CA MET A 90 -10.11 3.54 -0.64
C MET A 90 -10.03 3.71 -2.17
N LEU A 91 -10.83 2.94 -2.91
CA LEU A 91 -10.86 2.96 -4.39
C LEU A 91 -12.04 3.75 -4.97
N ALA A 92 -12.88 4.41 -4.16
CA ALA A 92 -13.97 5.31 -4.54
C ALA A 92 -15.16 4.70 -5.34
N SER A 93 -14.92 3.86 -6.36
CA SER A 93 -16.00 3.34 -7.21
C SER A 93 -15.69 1.95 -7.81
N PRO A 94 -16.72 1.21 -8.30
CA PRO A 94 -16.52 -0.03 -9.06
C PRO A 94 -15.60 0.14 -10.26
N ARG A 95 -15.73 1.27 -10.98
CA ARG A 95 -14.95 1.57 -12.19
C ARG A 95 -13.46 1.70 -11.88
N ILE A 96 -13.12 2.34 -10.77
CA ILE A 96 -11.72 2.47 -10.35
C ILE A 96 -11.17 1.10 -9.92
N ILE A 97 -11.97 0.27 -9.23
CA ILE A 97 -11.56 -1.12 -8.90
C ILE A 97 -11.25 -1.91 -10.18
N ASP A 98 -12.15 -1.86 -11.17
CA ASP A 98 -11.97 -2.53 -12.46
C ASP A 98 -10.75 -1.99 -13.22
N THR A 99 -10.54 -0.68 -13.18
CA THR A 99 -9.40 0.00 -13.81
C THR A 99 -8.08 -0.45 -13.18
N VAL A 100 -8.02 -0.51 -11.85
CA VAL A 100 -6.84 -0.99 -11.11
C VAL A 100 -6.57 -2.45 -11.44
N ALA A 101 -7.58 -3.32 -11.37
CA ALA A 101 -7.42 -4.75 -11.66
C ALA A 101 -7.01 -5.01 -13.12
N THR A 102 -7.62 -4.30 -14.08
CA THR A 102 -7.30 -4.41 -15.50
C THR A 102 -5.89 -3.93 -15.80
N THR A 103 -5.51 -2.77 -15.24
CA THR A 103 -4.15 -2.22 -15.38
C THR A 103 -3.11 -3.16 -14.77
N TRP A 104 -3.40 -3.72 -13.58
CA TRP A 104 -2.53 -4.69 -12.92
C TRP A 104 -2.27 -5.93 -13.78
N ARG A 105 -3.32 -6.52 -14.35
CA ARG A 105 -3.22 -7.68 -15.25
C ARG A 105 -2.49 -7.34 -16.54
N ARG A 106 -2.82 -6.22 -17.19
CA ARG A 106 -2.19 -5.76 -18.44
C ARG A 106 -0.69 -5.55 -18.29
N LEU A 107 -0.26 -4.97 -17.16
CA LEU A 107 1.16 -4.77 -16.84
C LEU A 107 1.86 -6.07 -16.39
N GLY A 108 1.14 -7.19 -16.26
CA GLY A 108 1.70 -8.48 -15.88
C GLY A 108 2.32 -8.49 -14.47
N LEU A 109 1.76 -7.69 -13.55
CA LEU A 109 2.35 -7.51 -12.23
C LEU A 109 2.17 -8.75 -11.34
N THR A 110 3.29 -9.28 -10.85
CA THR A 110 3.33 -10.45 -9.96
C THR A 110 3.85 -10.13 -8.56
N VAL A 111 4.14 -8.85 -8.28
CA VAL A 111 4.59 -8.39 -6.96
C VAL A 111 3.47 -8.56 -5.91
N PRO A 112 3.79 -8.66 -4.61
CA PRO A 112 2.77 -8.71 -3.58
C PRO A 112 1.80 -7.52 -3.65
N LEU A 113 0.51 -7.82 -3.67
CA LEU A 113 -0.59 -6.86 -3.61
C LEU A 113 -1.34 -7.04 -2.30
N VAL A 114 -1.39 -5.99 -1.48
CA VAL A 114 -2.23 -5.94 -0.27
C VAL A 114 -3.49 -5.16 -0.58
N VAL A 115 -4.64 -5.74 -0.30
CA VAL A 115 -5.93 -5.10 -0.53
C VAL A 115 -6.57 -4.80 0.81
N ASP A 116 -6.67 -3.52 1.14
CA ASP A 116 -7.48 -3.04 2.26
C ASP A 116 -8.86 -2.68 1.72
N PRO A 117 -9.90 -3.50 1.96
CA PRO A 117 -11.19 -3.34 1.31
C PRO A 117 -12.03 -2.29 2.03
N VAL A 118 -11.58 -1.03 1.97
CA VAL A 118 -12.20 0.13 2.64
C VAL A 118 -13.63 0.34 2.14
N ALA A 119 -14.56 -0.39 2.73
CA ALA A 119 -15.97 -0.44 2.35
C ALA A 119 -16.88 0.18 3.42
N ALA A 120 -16.35 0.44 4.61
CA ALA A 120 -17.04 1.08 5.72
C ALA A 120 -16.22 2.25 6.30
N SER A 121 -16.92 3.28 6.79
CA SER A 121 -16.30 4.39 7.52
C SER A 121 -15.82 3.90 8.89
N MET A 122 -15.01 4.71 9.59
CA MET A 122 -14.63 4.45 10.98
C MET A 122 -15.85 4.30 11.93
N HIS A 123 -17.01 4.81 11.51
CA HIS A 123 -18.28 4.72 12.23
C HIS A 123 -19.20 3.60 11.71
N GLY A 124 -18.74 2.78 10.77
CA GLY A 124 -19.48 1.65 10.21
C GLY A 124 -20.44 2.02 9.06
N ASP A 125 -20.44 3.27 8.60
CA ASP A 125 -21.28 3.68 7.46
C ASP A 125 -20.75 3.05 6.17
N ALA A 126 -21.63 2.46 5.37
CA ALA A 126 -21.24 1.92 4.08
C ALA A 126 -20.69 3.04 3.19
N LEU A 127 -19.41 2.96 2.86
CA LEU A 127 -18.73 3.88 1.93
C LEU A 127 -18.84 3.42 0.47
N MET A 128 -19.30 2.19 0.26
CA MET A 128 -19.36 1.55 -1.05
C MET A 128 -20.76 1.04 -1.39
N ALA A 129 -21.18 1.28 -2.63
CA ALA A 129 -22.36 0.64 -3.19
C ALA A 129 -22.14 -0.88 -3.34
N PRO A 130 -23.19 -1.71 -3.34
CA PRO A 130 -23.06 -3.17 -3.52
C PRO A 130 -22.21 -3.59 -4.73
N ALA A 131 -22.34 -2.87 -5.85
CA ALA A 131 -21.56 -3.13 -7.06
C ALA A 131 -20.03 -2.99 -6.86
N ALA A 132 -19.58 -2.15 -5.92
CA ALA A 132 -18.16 -2.00 -5.61
C ALA A 132 -17.64 -3.20 -4.79
N LEU A 133 -18.47 -3.74 -3.89
CA LEU A 133 -18.15 -4.98 -3.18
C LEU A 133 -18.00 -6.15 -4.16
N ASP A 134 -18.89 -6.26 -5.13
CA ASP A 134 -18.79 -7.29 -6.18
C ASP A 134 -17.53 -7.12 -7.03
N SER A 135 -17.14 -5.89 -7.34
CA SER A 135 -15.90 -5.62 -8.07
C SER A 135 -14.67 -6.00 -7.25
N LEU A 136 -14.65 -5.73 -5.94
CA LEU A 136 -13.59 -6.20 -5.04
C LEU A 136 -13.47 -7.73 -5.05
N ARG A 137 -14.60 -8.42 -4.85
CA ARG A 137 -14.68 -9.89 -4.82
C ARG A 137 -14.20 -10.53 -6.12
N ASN A 138 -14.69 -10.04 -7.25
CA ASN A 138 -14.52 -10.70 -8.54
C ASN A 138 -13.27 -10.26 -9.29
N GLN A 139 -12.79 -9.03 -9.07
CA GLN A 139 -11.67 -8.46 -9.82
C GLN A 139 -10.39 -8.37 -9.02
N LEU A 140 -10.46 -7.85 -7.79
CA LEU A 140 -9.26 -7.46 -7.05
C LEU A 140 -8.78 -8.56 -6.08
N PHE A 141 -9.67 -9.23 -5.38
CA PHE A 141 -9.31 -10.31 -4.44
C PHE A 141 -8.56 -11.48 -5.10
N PRO A 142 -8.89 -11.93 -6.33
CA PRO A 142 -8.10 -12.96 -7.01
C PRO A 142 -6.66 -12.55 -7.33
N LEU A 143 -6.36 -11.24 -7.35
CA LEU A 143 -5.01 -10.71 -7.54
C LEU A 143 -4.27 -10.50 -6.21
N ALA A 144 -5.00 -10.51 -5.09
CA ALA A 144 -4.47 -10.12 -3.80
C ALA A 144 -3.57 -11.20 -3.19
N THR A 145 -2.43 -10.75 -2.69
CA THR A 145 -1.57 -11.57 -1.83
C THR A 145 -2.10 -11.62 -0.41
N LEU A 146 -2.65 -10.50 0.07
CA LEU A 146 -3.24 -10.37 1.39
C LEU A 146 -4.44 -9.43 1.30
N VAL A 147 -5.58 -9.83 1.88
CA VAL A 147 -6.69 -8.91 2.18
C VAL A 147 -6.72 -8.61 3.68
N THR A 148 -7.05 -7.38 4.06
CA THR A 148 -7.00 -6.93 5.47
C THR A 148 -8.32 -6.35 5.98
N PRO A 149 -9.47 -7.04 5.88
CA PRO A 149 -10.75 -6.48 6.30
C PRO A 149 -10.85 -6.30 7.83
N ASN A 150 -11.53 -5.25 8.26
CA ASN A 150 -12.07 -5.09 9.62
C ASN A 150 -13.40 -5.86 9.75
N LEU A 151 -14.00 -5.86 10.94
CA LEU A 151 -15.21 -6.66 11.20
C LEU A 151 -16.45 -6.13 10.48
N ASP A 152 -16.58 -4.82 10.31
CA ASP A 152 -17.68 -4.21 9.55
C ASP A 152 -17.57 -4.57 8.05
N GLU A 153 -16.34 -4.54 7.52
CA GLU A 153 -16.02 -4.95 6.15
C GLU A 153 -16.26 -6.45 5.94
N VAL A 154 -15.94 -7.30 6.94
CA VAL A 154 -16.27 -8.74 6.89
C VAL A 154 -17.76 -8.94 6.70
N ARG A 155 -18.59 -8.26 7.50
CA ARG A 155 -20.05 -8.35 7.41
C ARG A 155 -20.54 -7.96 6.02
N LEU A 156 -20.01 -6.87 5.45
CA LEU A 156 -20.36 -6.43 4.10
C LEU A 156 -19.88 -7.39 3.01
N LEU A 157 -18.71 -8.00 3.17
CA LEU A 157 -18.06 -8.83 2.15
C LEU A 157 -18.57 -10.27 2.12
N VAL A 158 -18.85 -10.88 3.27
CA VAL A 158 -19.18 -12.31 3.37
C VAL A 158 -20.40 -12.60 4.24
N ASP A 159 -21.13 -11.57 4.69
CA ASP A 159 -22.37 -11.71 5.47
C ASP A 159 -22.20 -12.52 6.77
N ILE A 160 -21.07 -12.30 7.45
CA ILE A 160 -20.75 -12.93 8.74
C ILE A 160 -20.51 -11.84 9.78
N ASP A 161 -21.29 -11.86 10.86
CA ASP A 161 -21.01 -11.10 12.07
C ASP A 161 -19.97 -11.82 12.93
N VAL A 162 -18.84 -11.17 13.14
CA VAL A 162 -17.73 -11.70 13.95
C VAL A 162 -17.89 -11.25 15.40
N VAL A 163 -18.33 -12.17 16.25
CA VAL A 163 -18.60 -11.91 17.68
C VAL A 163 -17.69 -12.72 18.61
N ASP A 164 -16.98 -13.71 18.07
CA ASP A 164 -16.14 -14.63 18.81
C ASP A 164 -15.02 -15.22 17.91
N PRO A 165 -14.05 -15.99 18.47
CA PRO A 165 -12.99 -16.60 17.67
C PRO A 165 -13.48 -17.61 16.62
N ALA A 166 -14.64 -18.26 16.83
CA ALA A 166 -15.16 -19.25 15.91
C ALA A 166 -15.73 -18.59 14.64
N SER A 167 -16.54 -17.54 14.81
CA SER A 167 -17.05 -16.67 13.75
C SER A 167 -15.92 -15.94 13.02
N GLN A 168 -14.85 -15.52 13.72
CA GLN A 168 -13.66 -14.94 13.08
C GLN A 168 -12.95 -15.95 12.15
N ARG A 169 -12.83 -17.21 12.56
CA ARG A 169 -12.26 -18.28 11.72
C ARG A 169 -13.16 -18.62 10.54
N ALA A 170 -14.49 -18.61 10.72
CA ALA A 170 -15.45 -18.80 9.64
C ALA A 170 -15.35 -17.66 8.60
N ALA A 171 -15.30 -16.41 9.06
CA ALA A 171 -15.08 -15.24 8.22
C ALA A 171 -13.78 -15.33 7.41
N ALA A 172 -12.67 -15.72 8.05
CA ALA A 172 -11.38 -15.88 7.38
C ALA A 172 -11.44 -16.94 6.25
N LYS A 173 -12.14 -18.06 6.48
CA LYS A 173 -12.36 -19.08 5.43
C LYS A 173 -13.21 -18.54 4.28
N ALA A 174 -14.32 -17.87 4.59
CA ALA A 174 -15.22 -17.31 3.58
C ALA A 174 -14.51 -16.27 2.71
N LEU A 175 -13.73 -15.37 3.33
CA LEU A 175 -12.92 -14.37 2.61
C LEU A 175 -11.83 -15.01 1.75
N HIS A 176 -11.17 -16.07 2.24
CA HIS A 176 -10.15 -16.78 1.47
C HIS A 176 -10.75 -17.47 0.23
N ALA A 177 -11.98 -17.97 0.34
CA ALA A 177 -12.69 -18.57 -0.79
C ALA A 177 -12.96 -17.58 -1.94
N LEU A 178 -12.85 -16.27 -1.71
CA LEU A 178 -12.97 -15.24 -2.74
C LEU A 178 -11.70 -15.06 -3.60
N GLY A 179 -10.64 -15.84 -3.33
CA GLY A 179 -9.42 -15.88 -4.14
C GLY A 179 -8.13 -15.25 -3.58
N PRO A 180 -8.09 -14.46 -2.48
CA PRO A 180 -6.82 -13.93 -2.00
C PRO A 180 -5.95 -15.06 -1.42
N ARG A 181 -4.62 -14.93 -1.55
CA ARG A 181 -3.69 -15.94 -1.00
C ARG A 181 -3.68 -15.99 0.52
N TRP A 182 -3.91 -14.85 1.17
CA TRP A 182 -3.95 -14.72 2.62
C TRP A 182 -5.06 -13.75 3.02
N VAL A 183 -5.62 -13.97 4.21
CA VAL A 183 -6.63 -13.09 4.82
C VAL A 183 -6.20 -12.73 6.22
N LEU A 184 -6.16 -11.44 6.56
CA LEU A 184 -5.99 -10.95 7.92
C LEU A 184 -7.30 -10.28 8.38
N VAL A 185 -8.08 -10.99 9.19
CA VAL A 185 -9.29 -10.44 9.80
C VAL A 185 -8.90 -9.63 11.03
N LYS A 186 -9.03 -8.30 10.94
CA LYS A 186 -8.64 -7.37 12.01
C LYS A 186 -9.69 -7.38 13.12
N GLY A 187 -9.31 -7.83 14.32
CA GLY A 187 -10.23 -7.97 15.46
C GLY A 187 -10.53 -6.67 16.19
N GLY A 188 -9.84 -5.57 15.85
CA GLY A 188 -9.92 -4.28 16.54
C GLY A 188 -11.33 -3.71 16.75
N HIS A 189 -12.37 -4.21 16.06
CA HIS A 189 -13.75 -3.76 16.22
C HIS A 189 -14.60 -4.62 17.18
N LEU A 190 -14.05 -5.67 17.80
CA LEU A 190 -14.66 -6.38 18.94
C LEU A 190 -14.61 -5.51 20.21
N ARG A 191 -15.40 -4.44 20.23
CA ARG A 191 -15.40 -3.41 21.30
C ARG A 191 -15.77 -3.96 22.67
N SER A 192 -16.45 -5.12 22.72
CA SER A 192 -16.79 -5.84 23.95
C SER A 192 -15.62 -6.64 24.56
N SER A 193 -14.48 -6.75 23.86
CA SER A 193 -13.32 -7.50 24.34
C SER A 193 -12.19 -6.57 24.77
N ASP A 194 -11.55 -6.88 25.90
CA ASP A 194 -10.31 -6.22 26.35
C ASP A 194 -9.09 -6.59 25.48
N ARG A 195 -9.28 -7.50 24.53
CA ARG A 195 -8.27 -7.95 23.57
C ARG A 195 -8.63 -7.54 22.16
N SER A 196 -7.61 -7.31 21.34
CA SER A 196 -7.72 -7.06 19.90
C SER A 196 -6.92 -8.12 19.16
N CYS A 197 -7.52 -9.30 18.98
CA CYS A 197 -6.87 -10.41 18.29
C CYS A 197 -7.10 -10.32 16.77
N ASP A 198 -6.02 -10.16 16.00
CA ASP A 198 -6.08 -10.27 14.55
C ASP A 198 -5.79 -11.71 14.12
N LEU A 199 -6.56 -12.22 13.16
CA LEU A 199 -6.45 -13.60 12.68
C LEU A 199 -5.98 -13.64 11.24
N LEU A 200 -4.81 -14.24 11.01
CA LEU A 200 -4.25 -14.49 9.67
C LEU A 200 -4.51 -15.93 9.25
N TYR A 201 -4.96 -16.12 8.00
CA TYR A 201 -5.29 -17.42 7.41
C TYR A 201 -4.75 -17.55 5.98
N ASP A 202 -4.22 -18.73 5.64
CA ASP A 202 -3.60 -19.04 4.33
C ASP A 202 -4.32 -20.12 3.51
N GLY A 203 -5.49 -20.54 3.97
CA GLY A 203 -6.22 -21.68 3.40
C GLY A 203 -6.00 -23.00 4.15
N THR A 204 -5.01 -23.09 5.02
CA THR A 204 -4.67 -24.30 5.79
C THR A 204 -4.49 -24.05 7.28
N SER A 205 -3.79 -22.97 7.63
CA SER A 205 -3.26 -22.69 8.96
C SER A 205 -3.74 -21.33 9.45
N TYR A 206 -3.92 -21.24 10.76
CA TYR A 206 -4.31 -20.02 11.44
C TYR A 206 -3.15 -19.47 12.26
N HIS A 207 -2.96 -18.16 12.20
CA HIS A 207 -2.00 -17.44 13.03
C HIS A 207 -2.71 -16.29 13.74
N GLU A 208 -2.68 -16.31 15.06
CA GLU A 208 -3.31 -15.31 15.91
C GLU A 208 -2.28 -14.28 16.37
N PHE A 209 -2.63 -13.00 16.24
CA PHE A 209 -1.86 -11.88 16.74
C PHE A 209 -2.66 -11.19 17.83
N ASP A 210 -2.45 -11.63 19.06
CA ASP A 210 -3.17 -11.11 20.21
C ASP A 210 -2.44 -9.91 20.84
N ALA A 211 -3.21 -8.88 21.20
CA ALA A 211 -2.73 -7.65 21.81
C ALA A 211 -3.79 -7.08 22.76
N GLU A 212 -3.32 -6.36 23.78
CA GLU A 212 -4.20 -5.60 24.66
C GLU A 212 -4.88 -4.48 23.88
N ARG A 213 -6.18 -4.27 24.13
CA ARG A 213 -6.91 -3.16 23.54
C ARG A 213 -6.44 -1.85 24.16
N ILE A 214 -5.98 -0.94 23.31
CA ILE A 214 -5.65 0.42 23.75
C ILE A 214 -6.95 1.21 23.86
N ALA A 215 -7.27 1.69 25.06
CA ALA A 215 -8.43 2.55 25.30
C ALA A 215 -8.16 3.97 24.76
N THR A 216 -8.54 4.21 23.51
CA THR A 216 -8.40 5.51 22.85
C THR A 216 -9.54 5.74 21.85
N GLY A 217 -9.98 6.98 21.70
CA GLY A 217 -10.87 7.41 20.61
C GLY A 217 -10.12 7.95 19.39
N ASN A 218 -8.78 7.96 19.44
CA ASN A 218 -7.92 8.45 18.36
C ASN A 218 -7.45 7.27 17.48
N ASP A 219 -8.39 6.66 16.77
CA ASP A 219 -8.16 5.52 15.88
C ASP A 219 -8.36 5.86 14.39
N HIS A 220 -8.50 7.15 14.05
CA HIS A 220 -8.56 7.61 12.65
C HIS A 220 -7.33 7.14 11.88
N GLY A 221 -7.59 6.44 10.79
CA GLY A 221 -6.56 5.82 9.98
C GLY A 221 -5.92 4.58 10.60
N GLY A 222 -6.37 4.05 11.74
CA GLY A 222 -5.77 2.88 12.42
C GLY A 222 -5.76 1.59 11.59
N GLY A 223 -6.67 1.45 10.62
CA GLY A 223 -6.64 0.38 9.63
C GLY A 223 -5.61 0.56 8.50
N THR A 224 -5.09 1.78 8.32
CA THR A 224 -4.20 2.16 7.22
C THR A 224 -2.72 1.80 7.46
N PRO A 225 -2.12 1.94 8.66
CA PRO A 225 -0.76 1.50 8.91
C PRO A 225 -0.63 -0.01 8.70
N TRP A 226 0.02 -0.35 7.59
CA TRP A 226 0.43 -1.70 7.27
C TRP A 226 1.44 -2.21 8.31
N PRO A 227 1.37 -3.45 8.83
CA PRO A 227 2.41 -4.02 9.68
C PRO A 227 3.63 -4.49 8.86
N ALA A 228 4.13 -3.68 7.93
CA ALA A 228 5.36 -3.99 7.22
C ALA A 228 6.57 -4.15 8.19
N ARG A 229 6.48 -3.57 9.42
CA ARG A 229 7.46 -3.84 10.50
C ARG A 229 7.46 -5.28 11.02
N ARG A 230 6.32 -5.97 11.05
CA ARG A 230 6.25 -7.36 11.54
C ARG A 230 6.66 -8.38 10.48
N LEU A 231 6.57 -8.05 9.19
CA LEU A 231 7.15 -8.86 8.12
C LEU A 231 8.68 -8.75 8.02
N ALA A 232 9.25 -7.55 8.23
CA ALA A 232 10.68 -7.30 8.05
C ALA A 232 11.59 -7.84 9.18
N ARG A 233 11.05 -8.10 10.39
CA ARG A 233 11.83 -8.58 11.55
C ARG A 233 12.21 -10.06 11.52
N SER A 234 11.82 -10.81 10.49
CA SER A 234 12.23 -12.20 10.31
C SER A 234 13.68 -12.39 9.81
N ARG A 235 14.38 -11.30 9.42
CA ARG A 235 15.75 -11.36 8.86
C ARG A 235 16.90 -11.26 9.87
N THR A 236 16.65 -10.97 11.16
CA THR A 236 17.74 -10.75 12.14
C THR A 236 17.75 -11.70 13.34
N ALA A 237 16.97 -12.79 13.32
CA ALA A 237 17.12 -13.83 14.33
C ALA A 237 18.36 -14.69 14.04
N SER A 238 19.44 -14.44 14.77
CA SER A 238 20.59 -15.35 14.87
C SER A 238 20.14 -16.77 15.20
N PRO A 239 20.82 -17.83 14.73
CA PRO A 239 20.41 -19.21 14.98
C PRO A 239 20.38 -19.48 16.49
N CYS A 240 19.21 -19.82 17.02
CA CYS A 240 19.02 -20.13 18.43
C CYS A 240 19.79 -21.44 18.76
N ARG A 241 20.98 -21.30 19.35
CA ARG A 241 21.72 -22.40 19.95
C ARG A 241 20.88 -22.92 21.12
N LYS A 242 20.45 -24.19 21.06
CA LYS A 242 19.77 -24.86 22.18
C LYS A 242 20.63 -24.73 23.44
N ARG A 243 20.19 -23.93 24.42
CA ARG A 243 20.64 -24.04 25.81
C ARG A 243 19.52 -24.70 26.60
N SER A 244 19.87 -25.78 27.27
CA SER A 244 19.06 -26.51 28.24
C SER A 244 18.53 -25.56 29.32
N VAL A 245 17.26 -25.76 29.66
CA VAL A 245 16.50 -24.97 30.63
C VAL A 245 16.96 -25.27 32.06
N SER A 246 17.23 -24.22 32.83
CA SER A 246 17.10 -24.23 34.30
C SER A 246 16.78 -22.82 34.79
N GLY A 247 15.62 -22.65 35.44
CA GLY A 247 15.37 -21.54 36.36
C GLY A 247 14.58 -20.33 35.81
N SER A 248 13.33 -20.23 36.29
CA SER A 248 12.55 -19.04 36.65
C SER A 248 12.43 -17.83 35.69
N GLY A 249 11.17 -17.54 35.31
CA GLY A 249 10.66 -16.18 35.17
C GLY A 249 11.05 -15.43 33.90
N GLY A 250 10.35 -15.67 32.79
CA GLY A 250 10.43 -14.84 31.60
C GLY A 250 9.30 -15.15 30.63
N SER A 251 8.57 -14.13 30.19
CA SER A 251 7.50 -14.23 29.19
C SER A 251 7.98 -14.95 27.92
N PRO A 252 7.18 -15.85 27.32
CA PRO A 252 7.60 -16.57 26.13
C PRO A 252 7.71 -15.59 24.96
N ASN A 253 8.92 -15.39 24.46
CA ASN A 253 9.13 -14.79 23.15
C ASN A 253 8.37 -15.63 22.11
N LEU A 254 7.27 -15.10 21.56
CA LEU A 254 6.59 -15.69 20.41
C LEU A 254 7.55 -15.68 19.21
N CYS A 255 8.21 -16.81 18.97
CA CYS A 255 8.84 -17.11 17.69
C CYS A 255 7.75 -17.42 16.68
N VAL A 256 7.39 -16.43 15.86
CA VAL A 256 6.57 -16.66 14.66
C VAL A 256 7.52 -17.06 13.52
N PRO A 257 7.27 -18.19 12.82
CA PRO A 257 8.08 -18.55 11.66
C PRO A 257 8.02 -17.47 10.57
N PRO A 258 9.09 -17.28 9.77
CA PRO A 258 9.09 -16.33 8.67
C PRO A 258 7.95 -16.63 7.68
N ILE A 259 7.09 -15.65 7.43
CA ILE A 259 6.07 -15.73 6.38
C ILE A 259 6.81 -15.79 5.03
N PRO A 260 6.62 -16.82 4.19
CA PRO A 260 7.51 -17.12 3.06
C PRO A 260 7.76 -15.96 2.09
N TRP A 261 6.74 -15.12 1.82
CA TRP A 261 6.88 -14.00 0.87
C TRP A 261 7.52 -12.74 1.46
N ALA A 262 7.65 -12.63 2.79
CA ALA A 262 8.42 -11.57 3.46
C ALA A 262 9.93 -11.67 3.16
N THR A 263 10.36 -12.76 2.53
CA THR A 263 11.76 -13.09 2.23
C THR A 263 12.09 -13.09 0.73
N ALA A 264 11.13 -12.77 -0.14
CA ALA A 264 11.34 -12.84 -1.59
C ALA A 264 12.35 -11.78 -2.08
N THR A 265 13.55 -12.25 -2.43
CA THR A 265 14.54 -11.49 -3.19
C THR A 265 14.06 -11.27 -4.62
N ALA A 266 14.11 -10.02 -5.10
CA ALA A 266 13.84 -9.72 -6.50
C ALA A 266 14.81 -10.49 -7.42
N PRO A 267 14.35 -11.06 -8.54
CA PRO A 267 15.25 -11.58 -9.57
C PRO A 267 16.02 -10.41 -10.17
N SER A 268 17.35 -10.52 -10.22
CA SER A 268 18.23 -9.54 -10.85
C SER A 268 17.92 -9.46 -12.35
N ARG A 269 17.12 -8.50 -12.78
CA ARG A 269 17.10 -8.11 -14.19
C ARG A 269 18.30 -7.21 -14.43
N ARG A 270 19.27 -7.72 -15.21
CA ARG A 270 20.33 -6.89 -15.81
C ARG A 270 19.66 -5.78 -16.60
N CYS A 271 20.03 -4.52 -16.32
CA CYS A 271 19.76 -3.42 -17.23
C CYS A 271 20.43 -3.73 -18.57
N LEU A 272 19.63 -4.06 -19.58
CA LEU A 272 20.04 -3.98 -20.98
C LEU A 272 20.04 -2.50 -21.35
N GLY A 273 21.21 -1.86 -21.32
CA GLY A 273 21.34 -0.47 -21.74
C GLY A 273 22.44 0.33 -21.06
N CYS A 274 23.66 -0.19 -20.97
CA CYS A 274 24.85 0.66 -20.83
C CYS A 274 25.84 0.19 -21.89
N HIS A 275 25.85 0.86 -23.04
CA HIS A 275 26.95 0.74 -23.98
C HIS A 275 28.16 1.46 -23.37
N ASP A 276 29.21 0.68 -23.11
CA ASP A 276 30.57 1.17 -22.94
C ASP A 276 30.97 1.96 -24.19
N GLY A 277 31.47 3.18 -23.98
CA GLY A 277 31.91 4.03 -25.08
C GLY A 277 32.47 5.37 -24.59
N SER A 278 33.63 5.32 -23.92
CA SER A 278 34.47 6.51 -23.74
C SER A 278 34.99 6.97 -25.10
N PRO A 279 34.91 8.27 -25.47
CA PRO A 279 35.73 8.80 -26.54
C PRO A 279 37.04 9.37 -25.98
N PRO A 280 38.16 9.25 -26.70
CA PRO A 280 39.45 9.75 -26.23
C PRO A 280 39.53 11.27 -26.34
N ARG A 281 40.25 11.87 -25.39
CA ARG A 281 40.72 13.26 -25.46
C ARG A 281 41.73 13.40 -26.60
N SER A 282 41.59 14.45 -27.41
CA SER A 282 42.71 15.03 -28.14
C SER A 282 42.56 16.55 -28.21
N ASP A 283 43.55 17.23 -27.65
CA ASP A 283 43.87 18.64 -27.85
C ASP A 283 44.01 18.98 -29.34
N ARG A 284 43.49 20.15 -29.74
CA ARG A 284 44.12 21.10 -30.66
C ARG A 284 43.30 22.38 -30.73
N GLY A 285 43.90 23.49 -30.31
CA GLY A 285 43.31 24.82 -30.41
C GLY A 285 43.35 25.37 -31.84
N HIS A 286 42.42 26.27 -32.17
CA HIS A 286 42.71 27.57 -32.80
C HIS A 286 41.43 28.34 -33.16
N ARG A 287 41.46 29.63 -32.77
CA ARG A 287 40.94 30.83 -33.47
C ARG A 287 39.43 31.04 -33.64
N ALA A 288 39.04 32.18 -33.07
CA ALA A 288 37.88 33.00 -33.35
C ALA A 288 37.52 33.15 -34.83
N ARG A 289 36.22 33.20 -35.12
CA ARG A 289 35.64 34.09 -36.13
C ARG A 289 34.19 34.43 -35.81
N THR A 290 33.93 35.72 -35.97
CA THR A 290 32.71 36.49 -35.81
C THR A 290 31.60 36.08 -36.79
N GLY A 291 30.34 36.12 -36.34
CA GLY A 291 29.16 35.99 -37.21
C GLY A 291 27.92 36.60 -36.55
N ARG A 292 27.61 37.84 -36.95
CA ARG A 292 26.47 38.66 -36.52
C ARG A 292 25.35 38.50 -37.56
N CYS A 293 24.09 38.31 -37.15
CA CYS A 293 22.87 38.84 -37.81
C CYS A 293 21.63 38.36 -37.04
N LYS A 294 20.97 39.23 -36.26
CA LYS A 294 19.86 40.15 -36.62
C LYS A 294 18.48 39.50 -36.41
N SER A 295 17.78 40.04 -35.41
CA SER A 295 16.34 39.94 -35.20
C SER A 295 15.55 40.77 -36.22
N PRO A 296 14.22 40.61 -36.23
CA PRO A 296 13.33 41.77 -36.17
C PRO A 296 12.35 41.70 -35.00
N ARG A 297 12.27 42.81 -34.26
CA ARG A 297 11.07 43.29 -33.54
C ARG A 297 9.98 43.62 -34.60
N ARG A 298 8.66 43.66 -34.38
CA ARG A 298 7.82 44.26 -33.30
C ARG A 298 6.35 44.06 -33.73
N GLY A 299 5.41 44.12 -32.78
CA GLY A 299 3.98 44.41 -33.01
C GLY A 299 3.05 43.61 -32.07
N SER A 300 2.84 44.00 -30.81
CA SER A 300 1.80 44.91 -30.30
C SER A 300 0.36 44.47 -30.59
N GLY A 301 -0.36 44.03 -29.55
CA GLY A 301 -1.80 43.79 -29.59
C GLY A 301 -2.30 43.20 -28.26
N SER A 302 -2.74 44.08 -27.37
CA SER A 302 -3.44 43.81 -26.11
C SER A 302 -4.91 43.46 -26.35
N ASP A 303 -5.46 42.42 -25.70
CA ASP A 303 -6.80 42.42 -25.05
C ASP A 303 -7.00 41.15 -24.18
N PRO A 304 -7.45 41.27 -22.91
CA PRO A 304 -7.75 40.12 -22.05
C PRO A 304 -9.25 39.83 -22.00
N ARG A 305 -9.66 38.55 -22.08
CA ARG A 305 -10.89 37.95 -21.49
C ARG A 305 -11.20 36.55 -22.04
N ARG A 306 -11.35 35.58 -21.13
CA ARG A 306 -12.17 34.32 -21.14
C ARG A 306 -11.58 33.43 -20.02
N ARG A 307 -12.22 33.15 -18.85
CA ARG A 307 -13.47 32.39 -18.58
C ARG A 307 -13.58 31.24 -19.58
N TRP A 308 -13.30 29.99 -19.25
CA TRP A 308 -13.57 29.17 -18.05
C TRP A 308 -12.37 28.31 -17.69
#